data_AF-A0A8J6UWI0-F1
#
_entry.id   AF-A0A8J6UWI0-F1
#
_cell.length_a   1.000
_cell.length_b   1.000
_cell.length_c   1.000
_cell.angle_alpha   90.00
_cell.angle_beta   90.00
_cell.angle_gamma   90.00
#
_symmetry.space_group_name_H-M   'P 1'
#
loop_
_entity.id
_entity.type
_entity.pdbx_description
1 polymer ?
#
loop_
_entity_poly.entity_id
_entity_poly.type
_entity_poly.pdbx_seq_one_letter_code
_entity_poly.pdbx_strand_id
1 'polypeptide(L)'
;MQDQGQEASLEKLDKEGDEFLSKSNNSARVSILHNSPLLVAVFGGWITLLGGVFTVALQANAQLELERQKAEAGIQLERQKIEFSLIQKALSNPSREEAAKELIFLVDTGIIQSLDASRIRERAENPESLPYGQDMSSLLEEAMKSLEDSIEELPQ
;
A
#
# COMPACT_ATOMS: atom_id res chain seq x y z
N MET A 1 -47.26 -30.07 71.68
CA MET A 1 -47.58 -30.74 70.40
C MET A 1 -47.70 -29.66 69.35
N GLN A 2 -46.64 -29.43 68.58
CA GLN A 2 -46.57 -28.69 67.29
C GLN A 2 -45.11 -28.27 67.12
N ASP A 3 -44.25 -29.16 66.58
CA ASP A 3 -43.02 -28.72 65.89
C ASP A 3 -42.31 -29.86 65.13
N GLN A 4 -43.03 -30.65 64.32
CA GLN A 4 -42.41 -31.68 63.48
C GLN A 4 -42.93 -31.68 62.02
N GLY A 5 -43.66 -30.64 61.62
CA GLY A 5 -44.32 -30.57 60.31
C GLY A 5 -43.58 -29.78 59.24
N GLN A 6 -42.52 -29.04 59.57
CA GLN A 6 -41.90 -28.08 58.62
C GLN A 6 -40.56 -28.53 58.04
N GLU A 7 -39.83 -29.47 58.67
CA GLU A 7 -38.54 -29.93 58.14
C GLU A 7 -38.69 -30.92 56.96
N ALA A 8 -39.81 -31.65 56.87
CA ALA A 8 -40.07 -32.58 55.77
C ALA A 8 -40.40 -31.89 54.43
N SER A 9 -40.68 -30.58 54.42
CA SER A 9 -41.01 -29.82 53.22
C SER A 9 -39.82 -29.18 52.52
N LEU A 10 -38.69 -29.00 53.22
CA LEU A 10 -37.48 -28.42 52.62
C LEU A 10 -36.60 -29.47 51.93
N GLU A 11 -36.58 -30.73 52.41
CA GLU A 11 -35.79 -31.79 51.76
C GLU A 11 -36.40 -32.26 50.41
N LYS A 12 -37.71 -32.08 50.22
CA LYS A 12 -38.38 -32.42 48.95
C LYS A 12 -38.11 -31.40 47.83
N LEU A 13 -37.75 -30.16 48.16
CA LEU A 13 -37.51 -29.11 47.16
C LEU A 13 -36.11 -29.21 46.53
N ASP A 14 -35.12 -29.71 47.25
CA ASP A 14 -33.76 -29.93 46.68
C ASP A 14 -33.73 -31.14 45.74
N LYS A 15 -34.49 -32.21 46.06
CA LYS A 15 -34.50 -33.42 45.22
C LYS A 15 -35.26 -33.25 43.89
N GLU A 16 -36.28 -32.39 43.82
CA GLU A 16 -36.95 -32.04 42.55
C GLU A 16 -36.14 -31.03 41.72
N GLY A 17 -35.35 -30.16 42.37
CA GLY A 17 -34.46 -29.20 41.68
C GLY A 17 -33.35 -29.89 40.89
N ASP A 18 -32.71 -30.90 41.49
CA ASP A 18 -31.60 -31.61 40.85
C ASP A 18 -32.05 -32.55 39.72
N GLU A 19 -33.27 -33.10 39.80
CA GLU A 19 -33.86 -33.91 38.71
C GLU A 19 -34.23 -33.04 37.48
N PHE A 20 -34.60 -31.77 37.71
CA PHE A 20 -34.87 -30.81 36.62
C PHE A 20 -33.59 -30.30 35.95
N LEU A 21 -32.47 -30.25 36.67
CA LEU A 21 -31.17 -29.81 36.14
C LEU A 21 -30.39 -30.93 35.43
N SER A 22 -30.64 -32.20 35.75
CA SER A 22 -29.98 -33.35 35.10
C SER A 22 -30.61 -33.76 33.75
N LYS A 23 -31.72 -33.14 33.35
CA LYS A 23 -32.38 -33.37 32.03
C LYS A 23 -32.01 -32.30 30.99
N SER A 24 -30.79 -31.76 31.08
CA SER A 24 -30.14 -30.99 30.01
C SER A 24 -29.11 -31.84 29.26
N ASN A 25 -29.44 -33.11 29.01
CA ASN A 25 -28.78 -33.90 27.98
C ASN A 25 -29.66 -33.89 26.74
N ASN A 26 -29.35 -32.99 25.80
CA ASN A 26 -29.64 -33.21 24.39
C ASN A 26 -28.82 -32.26 23.52
N SER A 27 -27.66 -32.76 23.10
CA SER A 27 -27.00 -32.42 21.83
C SER A 27 -27.98 -32.55 20.67
N ALA A 28 -28.80 -31.52 20.43
CA ALA A 28 -29.70 -31.48 19.26
C ALA A 28 -30.18 -30.05 18.90
N ARG A 29 -29.38 -29.00 19.15
CA ARG A 29 -29.79 -27.61 18.85
C ARG A 29 -28.78 -26.78 18.04
N VAL A 30 -28.05 -27.42 17.13
CA VAL A 30 -27.42 -26.74 15.96
C VAL A 30 -28.09 -27.18 14.64
N SER A 31 -29.13 -28.04 14.70
CA SER A 31 -29.76 -28.63 13.50
C SER A 31 -30.86 -27.77 12.85
N ILE A 32 -31.21 -26.59 13.40
CA ILE A 32 -32.27 -25.73 12.84
C ILE A 32 -31.69 -24.70 11.85
N LEU A 33 -30.39 -24.38 11.93
CA LEU A 33 -29.75 -23.47 10.97
C LEU A 33 -29.49 -24.10 9.59
N HIS A 34 -29.30 -25.42 9.49
CA HIS A 34 -28.93 -26.05 8.21
C HIS A 34 -30.12 -26.48 7.33
N ASN A 35 -31.34 -26.54 7.85
CA ASN A 35 -32.50 -27.05 7.11
C ASN A 35 -33.25 -25.98 6.30
N SER A 36 -32.84 -24.71 6.36
CA SER A 36 -33.40 -23.65 5.52
C SER A 36 -32.29 -22.86 4.84
N PRO A 37 -31.83 -23.30 3.64
CA PRO A 37 -30.83 -22.58 2.87
C PRO A 37 -31.21 -21.11 2.58
N LEU A 38 -32.52 -20.82 2.58
CA LEU A 38 -33.05 -19.46 2.47
C LEU A 38 -32.70 -18.58 3.68
N LEU A 39 -32.81 -19.10 4.90
CA LEU A 39 -32.41 -18.35 6.11
C LEU A 39 -30.89 -18.14 6.18
N VAL A 40 -30.09 -19.15 5.83
CA VAL A 40 -28.63 -19.01 5.77
C VAL A 40 -28.21 -17.96 4.75
N ALA A 41 -28.86 -17.90 3.59
CA ALA A 41 -28.58 -16.88 2.58
C ALA A 41 -28.96 -15.46 3.05
N VAL A 42 -30.09 -15.30 3.75
CA VAL A 42 -30.52 -13.99 4.28
C VAL A 42 -29.58 -13.51 5.39
N PHE A 43 -29.23 -14.37 6.35
CA PHE A 43 -28.28 -14.03 7.41
C PHE A 43 -26.85 -13.86 6.87
N GLY A 44 -26.42 -14.70 5.93
CA GLY A 44 -25.13 -14.58 5.27
C GLY A 44 -25.01 -13.30 4.44
N GLY A 45 -26.09 -12.88 3.76
CA GLY A 45 -26.15 -11.60 3.06
C GLY A 45 -26.02 -10.41 4.01
N TRP A 46 -26.66 -10.48 5.18
CA TRP A 46 -26.54 -9.43 6.21
C TRP A 46 -25.14 -9.34 6.82
N ILE A 47 -24.52 -10.47 7.15
CA ILE A 47 -23.14 -10.51 7.65
C ILE A 47 -22.17 -9.98 6.59
N THR A 48 -22.37 -10.32 5.31
CA THR A 48 -21.55 -9.82 4.20
C THR A 48 -21.69 -8.31 4.02
N LEU A 49 -22.91 -7.78 4.15
CA LEU A 49 -23.18 -6.34 4.02
C LEU A 49 -22.53 -5.55 5.18
N LEU A 50 -22.66 -6.04 6.43
CA LEU A 50 -22.02 -5.42 7.59
C LEU A 50 -20.50 -5.56 7.57
N GLY A 51 -19.99 -6.72 7.16
CA GLY A 51 -18.56 -6.97 7.00
C GLY A 51 -17.92 -6.10 5.93
N GLY A 52 -18.61 -5.91 4.80
CA GLY A 52 -18.15 -5.06 3.69
C GLY A 52 -17.97 -3.59 4.07
N VAL A 53 -18.88 -3.03 4.88
CA VAL A 53 -18.76 -1.63 5.35
C VAL A 53 -17.55 -1.47 6.29
N PHE A 54 -17.28 -2.46 7.14
CA PHE A 54 -16.13 -2.44 8.05
C PHE A 54 -14.79 -2.56 7.31
N THR A 55 -14.70 -3.44 6.30
CA THR A 55 -13.49 -3.54 5.46
C THR A 55 -13.27 -2.30 4.61
N VAL A 56 -14.32 -1.74 4.00
CA VAL A 56 -14.21 -0.49 3.22
C VAL A 56 -13.76 0.68 4.10
N ALA A 57 -14.26 0.80 5.34
CA ALA A 57 -13.84 1.84 6.26
C ALA A 57 -12.36 1.74 6.67
N LEU A 58 -11.83 0.53 6.87
CA LEU A 58 -10.41 0.30 7.14
C LEU A 58 -9.54 0.53 5.89
N GLN A 59 -10.01 0.11 4.72
CA GLN A 59 -9.27 0.21 3.46
C GLN A 59 -9.23 1.64 2.89
N ALA A 60 -10.27 2.45 3.13
CA ALA A 60 -10.32 3.85 2.71
C ALA A 60 -9.18 4.68 3.34
N ASN A 61 -8.85 4.44 4.61
CA ASN A 61 -7.73 5.14 5.27
C ASN A 61 -6.38 4.74 4.67
N ALA A 62 -6.19 3.45 4.38
CA ALA A 62 -4.97 2.95 3.75
C ALA A 62 -4.82 3.43 2.29
N GLN A 63 -5.94 3.57 1.55
CA GLN A 63 -5.94 4.11 0.19
C GLN A 63 -5.60 5.59 0.16
N LEU A 64 -6.09 6.38 1.12
CA LEU A 64 -5.85 7.81 1.16
C LEU A 64 -4.37 8.12 1.44
N GLU A 65 -3.71 7.32 2.29
CA GLU A 65 -2.27 7.42 2.53
C GLU A 65 -1.45 6.96 1.30
N LEU A 66 -1.88 5.89 0.63
CA LEU A 66 -1.29 5.46 -0.64
C LEU A 66 -1.45 6.48 -1.77
N GLU A 67 -2.60 7.12 -1.89
CA GLU A 67 -2.87 8.18 -2.88
C GLU A 67 -2.04 9.42 -2.59
N ARG A 68 -1.89 9.80 -1.31
CA ARG A 68 -0.99 10.89 -0.90
C ARG A 68 0.47 10.57 -1.21
N GLN A 69 0.93 9.38 -0.84
CA GLN A 69 2.30 8.95 -1.17
C GLN A 69 2.54 8.89 -2.68
N LYS A 70 1.56 8.43 -3.47
CA LYS A 70 1.64 8.44 -4.95
C LYS A 70 1.63 9.86 -5.52
N ALA A 71 0.84 10.76 -4.97
CA ALA A 71 0.82 12.15 -5.39
C ALA A 71 2.15 12.85 -5.09
N GLU A 72 2.69 12.65 -3.89
CA GLU A 72 3.99 13.19 -3.49
C GLU A 72 5.14 12.61 -4.32
N ALA A 73 5.14 11.29 -4.54
CA ALA A 73 6.11 10.63 -5.41
C ALA A 73 6.00 11.11 -6.86
N GLY A 74 4.77 11.32 -7.36
CA GLY A 74 4.51 11.87 -8.68
C GLY A 74 5.12 13.27 -8.86
N ILE A 75 4.92 14.16 -7.89
CA ILE A 75 5.49 15.51 -7.92
C ILE A 75 7.03 15.47 -7.89
N GLN A 76 7.63 14.59 -7.08
CA GLN A 76 9.08 14.44 -7.03
C GLN A 76 9.64 13.90 -8.35
N LEU A 77 8.97 12.91 -8.95
CA LEU A 77 9.35 12.36 -10.25
C LEU A 77 9.24 13.38 -11.37
N GLU A 78 8.19 14.21 -11.40
CA GLU A 78 8.05 15.28 -12.38
C GLU A 78 9.16 16.33 -12.22
N ARG A 79 9.50 16.72 -10.99
CA ARG A 79 10.64 17.61 -10.73
C ARG A 79 11.94 17.01 -11.23
N GLN A 80 12.24 15.76 -10.90
CA GLN A 80 13.44 15.07 -11.37
C GLN A 80 13.51 15.00 -12.90
N LYS A 81 12.39 14.77 -13.58
CA LYS A 81 12.32 14.76 -15.05
C LYS A 81 12.62 16.13 -15.66
N ILE A 82 12.10 17.19 -15.06
CA ILE A 82 12.37 18.58 -15.49
C ILE A 82 13.85 18.89 -15.28
N GLU A 83 14.40 18.60 -14.09
CA GLU A 83 15.81 18.81 -13.78
C GLU A 83 16.72 18.03 -14.74
N PHE A 84 16.41 16.76 -15.00
CA PHE A 84 17.15 15.93 -15.95
C PHE A 84 17.09 16.50 -17.38
N SER A 85 15.91 16.93 -17.83
CA SER A 85 15.75 17.52 -19.16
C SER A 85 16.57 18.81 -19.32
N LEU A 86 16.67 19.63 -18.26
CA LEU A 86 17.50 20.84 -18.26
C LEU A 86 18.99 20.52 -18.28
N ILE A 87 19.44 19.55 -17.48
CA ILE A 87 20.82 19.05 -17.51
C ILE A 87 21.16 18.52 -18.90
N GLN A 88 20.27 17.73 -19.50
CA GLN A 88 20.47 17.19 -20.84
C GLN A 88 20.56 18.30 -21.89
N LYS A 89 19.73 19.35 -21.77
CA LYS A 89 19.78 20.51 -22.66
C LYS A 89 21.10 21.26 -22.52
N ALA A 90 21.58 21.48 -21.29
CA ALA A 90 22.87 22.11 -21.03
C ALA A 90 24.03 21.29 -21.61
N LEU A 91 23.98 19.96 -21.47
CA LEU A 91 24.98 19.03 -22.03
C LEU A 91 24.91 18.86 -23.55
N SER A 92 23.80 19.28 -24.17
CA SER A 92 23.63 19.26 -25.63
C SER A 92 24.35 20.43 -26.32
N ASN A 93 24.91 21.38 -25.56
CA ASN A 93 25.72 22.45 -26.13
C ASN A 93 26.98 21.90 -26.80
N PRO A 94 27.38 22.46 -27.96
CA PRO A 94 28.57 22.04 -28.69
C PRO A 94 29.88 22.42 -27.99
N SER A 95 29.88 23.36 -27.05
CA SER A 95 31.05 23.68 -26.22
C SER A 95 30.87 23.09 -24.82
N ARG A 96 31.89 22.33 -24.37
CA ARG A 96 31.94 21.79 -23.01
C ARG A 96 32.04 22.92 -21.97
N GLU A 97 32.69 24.02 -22.31
CA GLU A 97 32.80 25.20 -21.46
C GLU A 97 31.47 25.93 -21.31
N GLU A 98 30.68 26.01 -22.37
CA GLU A 98 29.32 26.57 -22.31
C GLU A 98 28.38 25.65 -21.54
N ALA A 99 28.45 24.33 -21.78
CA ALA A 99 27.71 23.33 -21.00
C ALA A 99 28.04 23.40 -19.50
N ALA A 100 29.33 23.50 -19.14
CA ALA A 100 29.79 23.67 -17.77
C ALA A 100 29.20 24.92 -17.10
N LYS A 101 29.26 26.07 -17.79
CA LYS A 101 28.69 27.33 -17.27
C LYS A 101 27.18 27.23 -17.08
N GLU A 102 26.47 26.61 -18.01
CA GLU A 102 25.02 26.42 -17.91
C GLU A 102 24.66 25.47 -16.76
N LEU A 103 25.41 24.38 -16.57
CA LEU A 103 25.22 23.48 -15.42
C LEU A 103 25.50 24.18 -14.08
N ILE A 104 26.57 24.96 -13.97
CA ILE A 104 26.85 25.77 -12.77
C ILE A 104 25.70 26.73 -12.52
N PHE A 105 25.21 27.42 -13.56
CA PHE A 105 24.06 28.32 -13.42
C PHE A 105 22.79 27.59 -12.93
N LEU A 106 22.49 26.39 -13.47
CA LEU A 106 21.34 25.59 -13.04
C LEU A 106 21.45 25.14 -11.57
N VAL A 107 22.67 24.89 -11.09
CA VAL A 107 22.94 24.58 -9.68
C VAL A 107 22.85 25.83 -8.80
N ASP A 108 23.47 26.94 -9.21
CA ASP A 108 23.52 28.21 -8.48
C ASP A 108 22.13 28.82 -8.27
N THR A 109 21.26 28.69 -9.27
CA THR A 109 19.86 29.16 -9.21
C THR A 109 18.95 28.25 -8.39
N GLY A 110 19.44 27.09 -7.96
CA GLY A 110 18.65 26.10 -7.23
C GLY A 110 17.57 25.47 -8.10
N ILE A 111 17.75 25.41 -9.42
CA ILE A 111 16.85 24.65 -10.29
C ILE A 111 17.07 23.15 -10.08
N ILE A 112 18.35 22.74 -9.95
CA ILE A 112 18.74 21.37 -9.63
C ILE A 112 18.82 21.24 -8.10
N GLN A 113 17.85 20.54 -7.50
CA GLN A 113 17.82 20.30 -6.05
C GLN A 113 17.62 18.83 -5.71
N SER A 114 16.83 18.11 -6.51
CA SER A 114 16.53 16.70 -6.26
C SER A 114 17.61 15.79 -6.80
N LEU A 115 18.32 16.22 -7.85
CA LEU A 115 19.55 15.58 -8.31
C LEU A 115 20.75 16.11 -7.53
N ASP A 116 21.83 15.33 -7.50
CA ASP A 116 23.03 15.56 -6.69
C ASP A 116 23.82 16.80 -7.17
N ALA A 117 23.33 17.98 -6.79
CA ALA A 117 23.78 19.28 -7.28
C ALA A 117 25.26 19.55 -6.99
N SER A 118 25.78 19.05 -5.86
CA SER A 118 27.18 19.13 -5.51
C SER A 118 28.08 18.38 -6.50
N ARG A 119 27.68 17.17 -6.88
CA ARG A 119 28.44 16.35 -7.84
C ARG A 119 28.36 16.93 -9.26
N ILE A 120 27.21 17.50 -9.63
CA ILE A 120 27.05 18.18 -10.91
C ILE A 120 27.95 19.42 -10.97
N ARG A 121 28.01 20.21 -9.91
CA ARG A 121 28.92 21.37 -9.84
C ARG A 121 30.39 20.95 -9.89
N GLU A 122 30.80 19.95 -9.10
CA GLU A 122 32.18 19.42 -9.10
C GLU A 122 32.62 18.96 -10.51
N ARG A 123 31.71 18.30 -11.24
CA ARG A 123 31.94 17.88 -12.63
C ARG A 123 32.01 19.07 -13.58
N ALA A 124 31.13 20.06 -13.40
CA ALA A 124 31.08 21.25 -14.24
C ALA A 124 32.29 22.18 -14.02
N GLU A 125 32.95 22.14 -12.86
CA GLU A 125 34.24 22.83 -12.62
C GLU A 125 35.37 22.30 -13.50
N ASN A 126 35.22 21.07 -14.03
CA ASN A 126 36.16 20.43 -14.94
C ASN A 126 35.47 20.13 -16.29
N PRO A 127 35.40 21.11 -17.23
CA PRO A 127 34.65 20.96 -18.49
C PRO A 127 35.04 19.74 -19.32
N GLU A 128 36.31 19.32 -19.29
CA GLU A 128 36.78 18.15 -20.02
C GLU A 128 36.18 16.82 -19.51
N SER A 129 35.73 16.79 -18.25
CA SER A 129 35.12 15.61 -17.62
C SER A 129 33.63 15.43 -17.93
N LEU A 130 33.02 16.42 -18.59
CA LEU A 130 31.61 16.38 -18.94
C LEU A 130 31.37 15.44 -20.13
N PRO A 131 30.30 14.62 -20.09
CA PRO A 131 29.93 13.81 -21.23
C PRO A 131 29.56 14.74 -22.39
N TYR A 132 30.14 14.50 -23.55
CA TYR A 132 29.87 15.28 -24.74
C TYR A 132 28.64 14.71 -25.46
N GLY A 133 27.82 15.55 -26.08
CA GLY A 133 26.52 15.16 -26.65
C GLY A 133 26.55 13.93 -27.59
N GLN A 134 27.69 13.63 -28.21
CA GLN A 134 27.88 12.43 -29.03
C GLN A 134 27.91 11.12 -28.22
N ASP A 135 28.44 11.14 -26.99
CA ASP A 135 28.44 9.99 -26.08
C ASP A 135 27.07 9.79 -25.39
N MET A 136 26.31 10.86 -25.19
CA MET A 136 24.99 10.74 -24.57
C MET A 136 23.96 10.10 -25.50
N SER A 137 24.00 10.40 -26.81
CA SER A 137 23.10 9.76 -27.78
C SER A 137 23.34 8.26 -27.90
N SER A 138 24.60 7.82 -27.91
CA SER A 138 24.94 6.39 -27.96
C SER A 138 24.56 5.67 -26.67
N LEU A 139 24.78 6.28 -25.50
CA LEU A 139 24.33 5.71 -24.22
C LEU A 139 22.81 5.58 -24.11
N LEU A 140 22.06 6.54 -24.67
CA LEU A 140 20.60 6.52 -24.67
C LEU A 140 20.05 5.47 -25.63
N GLU A 141 20.70 5.30 -26.80
CA GLU A 141 20.36 4.26 -27.77
C GLU A 141 20.66 2.86 -27.22
N GLU A 142 21.80 2.67 -26.55
CA GLU A 142 22.15 1.43 -25.85
C GLU A 142 21.15 1.11 -24.72
N ALA A 143 20.76 2.12 -23.94
CA ALA A 143 19.78 1.96 -22.85
C ALA A 143 18.37 1.66 -23.36
N MET A 144 17.94 2.31 -24.44
CA MET A 144 16.65 2.02 -25.08
C MET A 144 16.63 0.60 -25.66
N LYS A 145 17.72 0.20 -26.33
CA LYS A 145 17.85 -1.16 -26.87
C LYS A 145 17.83 -2.23 -25.77
N SER A 146 18.51 -1.98 -24.65
CA SER A 146 18.48 -2.88 -23.49
C SER A 146 17.09 -3.01 -22.86
N LEU A 147 16.28 -1.95 -22.89
CA LEU A 147 14.89 -1.98 -22.44
C LEU A 147 13.99 -2.74 -23.42
N GLU A 148 14.20 -2.58 -24.72
CA GLU A 148 13.49 -3.33 -25.78
C GLU A 148 13.75 -4.84 -25.63
N ASP A 149 15.02 -5.25 -25.53
CA ASP A 149 15.43 -6.64 -25.35
C ASP A 149 14.83 -7.24 -24.05
N SER A 150 14.72 -6.44 -22.98
CA SER A 150 14.12 -6.88 -21.70
C SER A 150 12.59 -7.05 -21.77
N ILE A 151 11.91 -6.37 -22.69
CA ILE A 151 10.47 -6.52 -22.92
C ILE A 151 10.19 -7.76 -23.77
N GLU A 152 11.10 -8.10 -24.68
CA GLU A 152 10.99 -9.25 -25.58
C GLU A 152 11.30 -10.61 -24.89
N GLU A 153 11.98 -10.59 -23.73
CA GLU A 153 12.30 -11.77 -22.91
C GLU A 153 11.18 -12.22 -21.94
N LEU A 154 9.96 -11.67 -22.03
CA LEU A 154 8.83 -12.21 -21.26
C LEU A 154 8.38 -13.56 -21.86
N PRO A 155 8.45 -14.69 -21.10
CA PRO A 155 7.89 -15.95 -21.57
C PRO A 155 6.37 -15.78 -21.76
N GLN A 156 5.88 -16.11 -22.95
CA GLN A 156 4.44 -16.16 -23.26
C GLN A 156 3.71 -17.21 -22.42
#